data_AF-A0A382KEH2-F1
#
_entry.id   AF-A0A382KEH2-F1
#
_cell.length_a   1.000
_cell.length_b   1.000
_cell.length_c   1.000
_cell.angle_alpha   90.00
_cell.angle_beta   90.00
_cell.angle_gamma   90.00
#
_symmetry.space_group_name_H-M   'P 1'
#
loop_
_entity.id
_entity.type
_entity.pdbx_description
1 polymer ?
#
loop_
_entity_poly.entity_id
_entity_poly.type
_entity_poly.pdbx_seq_one_letter_code
_entity_poly.pdbx_strand_id
1 'polypeptide(L)'
;DDFAVASTGNPTHTGTAGNDTMAGNDIEPYTTTDALGNFTLTLSSISNTAPVRIITGFDLATNEIHPSIMEISSTETGSYIVTPISTLIGKLKAEDASLTTAAAEQLVATALGLTLTSAPDDSLLGYNPLALMNSSDATEAAEAKPVYAASQLLMSLAGGSYRAVTYTVNDVLTTLTSTLQTIVNNNGGGTITLSVSDTITLGQKAYDTLFNTYVDAMQTGVTPLSADFLTLLFQNQQSAMQSIIKSLLDPSSVTLNGTSYTYSELLTTFNNVTSITDYIDTLTVTYASAIKTVLDTVFDYIVTYVGDNDSGEAATIGTALTQLNSGIKGLDLTQIFGTYINNDGTYISGQNNASLITALNSKIAALVTLAADTLGDVLGVDTQTYFSGASVILLTSGNDTADGTEGSNLIATLDGTDTV
;
A
#
# COMPACT_ATOMS: atom_id res chain seq x y z
N ASP A 1 41.39 -24.32 -13.26
CA ASP A 1 41.32 -23.95 -14.69
C ASP A 1 39.87 -23.87 -15.06
N ASP A 2 39.26 -22.74 -15.38
CA ASP A 2 39.72 -21.38 -15.69
C ASP A 2 38.47 -20.46 -15.52
N PHE A 3 38.60 -19.15 -15.74
CA PHE A 3 37.65 -18.03 -15.53
C PHE A 3 37.87 -17.29 -14.19
N ALA A 4 38.94 -16.52 -14.04
CA ALA A 4 39.24 -15.22 -14.66
C ALA A 4 38.46 -14.05 -14.04
N VAL A 5 39.14 -13.40 -13.09
CA VAL A 5 39.14 -11.97 -12.73
C VAL A 5 38.06 -11.10 -13.39
N ALA A 6 37.02 -10.77 -12.63
CA ALA A 6 36.11 -9.68 -12.95
C ALA A 6 36.72 -8.33 -12.54
N SER A 7 37.26 -7.64 -13.55
CA SER A 7 37.29 -6.17 -13.75
C SER A 7 37.02 -5.28 -12.53
N THR A 8 38.06 -4.56 -12.09
CA THR A 8 38.00 -3.36 -11.23
C THR A 8 37.49 -2.13 -12.00
N GLY A 9 36.29 -2.22 -12.59
CA GLY A 9 35.63 -1.11 -13.27
C GLY A 9 34.66 -0.41 -12.31
N ASN A 10 34.99 0.79 -11.87
CA ASN A 10 34.06 1.66 -11.17
C ASN A 10 32.89 2.00 -12.12
N PRO A 11 31.63 1.63 -11.84
CA PRO A 11 30.52 2.00 -12.71
C PRO A 11 30.19 3.48 -12.51
N THR A 12 30.49 4.30 -13.53
CA THR A 12 29.93 5.64 -13.65
C THR A 12 28.46 5.52 -14.03
N HIS A 13 27.54 5.75 -13.08
CA HIS A 13 26.13 5.90 -13.38
C HIS A 13 25.87 7.30 -13.97
N THR A 14 25.41 7.34 -15.21
CA THR A 14 24.82 8.51 -15.85
C THR A 14 23.43 8.11 -16.33
N GLY A 15 22.38 8.44 -15.57
CA GLY A 15 20.99 8.17 -15.96
C GLY A 15 20.02 8.18 -14.78
N THR A 16 19.01 9.05 -14.90
CA THR A 16 18.11 9.53 -13.84
C THR A 16 17.03 8.54 -13.41
N ALA A 17 16.90 8.32 -12.09
CA ALA A 17 15.61 8.18 -11.42
C ALA A 17 15.50 9.33 -10.40
N GLY A 18 14.65 10.32 -10.68
CA GLY A 18 14.22 11.33 -9.71
C GLY A 18 15.29 12.14 -8.95
N ASN A 19 16.27 12.74 -9.65
CA ASN A 19 17.13 13.81 -9.13
C ASN A 19 17.88 13.54 -7.80
N ASP A 20 18.85 12.63 -7.85
CA ASP A 20 19.85 12.42 -6.81
C ASP A 20 21.00 13.45 -6.91
N THR A 21 20.65 14.75 -6.89
CA THR A 21 21.67 15.80 -6.82
C THR A 21 22.07 16.02 -5.36
N MET A 22 22.82 15.08 -4.79
CA MET A 22 23.64 15.35 -3.63
C MET A 22 25.11 15.29 -4.05
N ALA A 23 25.68 16.48 -4.27
CA ALA A 23 27.12 16.66 -4.28
C ALA A 23 27.64 16.45 -2.84
N GLY A 24 27.93 15.21 -2.50
CA GLY A 24 28.48 14.80 -1.21
C GLY A 24 28.81 13.31 -1.25
N ASN A 25 29.94 12.94 -0.68
CA ASN A 25 30.59 11.63 -0.64
C ASN A 25 29.83 10.49 0.07
N ASP A 26 28.51 10.54 0.20
CA ASP A 26 27.69 9.46 0.74
C ASP A 26 27.13 8.62 -0.42
N ILE A 27 27.86 7.56 -0.75
CA ILE A 27 27.36 6.50 -1.65
C ILE A 27 26.35 5.71 -0.82
N GLU A 28 25.05 5.81 -1.15
CA GLU A 28 24.04 4.93 -0.58
C GLU A 28 24.45 3.47 -0.80
N PRO A 29 24.39 2.60 0.23
CA PRO A 29 24.74 1.20 0.07
C PRO A 29 23.78 0.57 -0.94
N TYR A 30 24.33 -0.04 -1.99
CA TYR A 30 23.58 -0.78 -2.99
C TYR A 30 24.17 -2.19 -3.13
N THR A 31 23.35 -3.10 -3.63
CA THR A 31 23.75 -4.46 -3.97
C THR A 31 22.93 -4.94 -5.16
N THR A 32 23.41 -5.98 -5.81
CA THR A 32 22.76 -6.58 -6.98
C THR A 32 22.44 -8.02 -6.66
N THR A 33 21.28 -8.45 -7.10
CA THR A 33 20.80 -9.82 -6.92
C THR A 33 21.63 -10.80 -7.75
N ASP A 34 21.95 -11.96 -7.18
CA ASP A 34 22.57 -13.08 -7.90
C ASP A 34 21.55 -13.77 -8.83
N ALA A 35 22.02 -14.74 -9.63
CA ALA A 35 21.17 -15.48 -10.56
C ALA A 35 20.06 -16.30 -9.88
N LEU A 36 20.09 -16.45 -8.56
CA LEU A 36 19.10 -17.17 -7.75
C LEU A 36 18.18 -16.24 -6.96
N GLY A 37 18.26 -14.92 -7.18
CA GLY A 37 17.41 -13.98 -6.44
C GLY A 37 17.98 -13.53 -5.09
N ASN A 38 19.17 -13.97 -4.70
CA ASN A 38 19.77 -13.56 -3.42
C ASN A 38 20.57 -12.27 -3.55
N PHE A 39 20.56 -11.45 -2.52
CA PHE A 39 21.46 -10.31 -2.43
C PHE A 39 21.98 -10.14 -1.01
N THR A 40 23.10 -9.42 -0.85
CA THR A 40 23.62 -9.02 0.46
C THR A 40 23.85 -7.53 0.47
N LEU A 41 23.16 -6.83 1.36
CA LEU A 41 23.29 -5.40 1.56
C LEU A 41 23.95 -5.16 2.93
N THR A 42 25.10 -4.48 2.94
CA THR A 42 25.76 -4.06 4.20
C THR A 42 25.34 -2.63 4.51
N LEU A 43 24.67 -2.43 5.65
CA LEU A 43 24.28 -1.10 6.13
C LEU A 43 25.50 -0.39 6.71
N SER A 44 25.78 0.82 6.23
CA SER A 44 26.92 1.64 6.68
C SER A 44 26.68 2.31 8.04
N SER A 45 25.41 2.52 8.40
CA SER A 45 24.96 2.99 9.69
C SER A 45 23.55 2.47 9.98
N ILE A 46 23.18 2.42 11.26
CA ILE A 46 21.85 1.99 11.71
C ILE A 46 21.19 3.13 12.49
N SER A 47 19.89 3.35 12.27
CA SER A 47 19.11 4.38 12.95
C SER A 47 17.63 4.00 12.94
N ASN A 48 16.90 4.33 14.01
CA ASN A 48 15.45 4.16 14.04
C ASN A 48 14.74 4.96 12.93
N THR A 49 15.34 6.06 12.46
CA THR A 49 14.80 6.90 11.38
C THR A 49 15.28 6.53 9.99
N ALA A 50 16.15 5.50 9.87
CA ALA A 50 16.66 5.00 8.59
C ALA A 50 16.36 3.50 8.46
N PRO A 51 15.07 3.12 8.29
CA PRO A 51 14.67 1.73 8.18
C PRO A 51 15.10 1.11 6.84
N VAL A 52 15.20 -0.22 6.81
CA VAL A 52 15.29 -0.96 5.55
C VAL A 52 13.90 -1.01 4.94
N ARG A 53 13.76 -0.57 3.69
CA ARG A 53 12.48 -0.44 2.99
C ARG A 53 12.41 -1.32 1.76
N ILE A 54 11.23 -1.89 1.56
CA ILE A 54 10.79 -2.47 0.31
C ILE A 54 9.75 -1.50 -0.25
N ILE A 55 10.10 -0.84 -1.35
CA ILE A 55 9.25 0.15 -2.02
C ILE A 55 8.59 -0.56 -3.19
N THR A 56 7.26 -0.68 -3.17
CA THR A 56 6.45 -1.50 -4.08
C THR A 56 6.72 -2.99 -3.99
N GLY A 57 5.88 -3.77 -4.67
CA GLY A 57 6.08 -5.19 -4.89
C GLY A 57 5.20 -5.66 -6.03
N PHE A 58 5.35 -6.92 -6.42
CA PHE A 58 4.41 -7.53 -7.35
C PHE A 58 3.32 -8.26 -6.57
N ASP A 59 2.08 -7.87 -6.79
CA ASP A 59 0.91 -8.49 -6.18
C ASP A 59 0.57 -9.78 -6.93
N LEU A 60 0.97 -10.91 -6.35
CA LEU A 60 0.72 -12.23 -6.93
C LEU A 60 -0.77 -12.55 -7.08
N ALA A 61 -1.65 -11.84 -6.37
CA ALA A 61 -3.09 -12.08 -6.43
C ALA A 61 -3.79 -11.33 -7.56
N THR A 62 -3.28 -10.15 -7.93
CA THR A 62 -3.89 -9.27 -8.94
C THR A 62 -3.06 -9.13 -10.21
N ASN A 63 -1.82 -9.62 -10.23
CA ASN A 63 -0.87 -9.42 -11.33
C ASN A 63 -0.57 -7.91 -11.58
N GLU A 64 -0.62 -7.10 -10.52
CA GLU A 64 -0.36 -5.66 -10.57
C GLU A 64 0.77 -5.26 -9.62
N ILE A 65 1.32 -4.05 -9.79
CA ILE A 65 2.26 -3.48 -8.82
C ILE A 65 1.49 -3.13 -7.55
N HIS A 66 1.90 -3.71 -6.42
CA HIS A 66 1.35 -3.39 -5.12
C HIS A 66 1.90 -2.06 -4.60
N PRO A 67 1.06 -1.05 -4.30
CA PRO A 67 1.53 0.28 -3.95
C PRO A 67 1.77 0.43 -2.44
N SER A 68 2.46 -0.52 -1.81
CA SER A 68 2.85 -0.42 -0.40
C SER A 68 4.32 -0.06 -0.25
N ILE A 69 4.64 0.53 0.90
CA ILE A 69 6.01 0.61 1.41
C ILE A 69 6.00 -0.24 2.67
N MET A 70 6.80 -1.30 2.66
CA MET A 70 7.01 -2.12 3.84
C MET A 70 8.40 -1.85 4.38
N GLU A 71 8.55 -1.84 5.69
CA GLU A 71 9.81 -1.48 6.31
C GLU A 71 10.10 -2.29 7.58
N ILE A 72 11.35 -2.26 7.99
CA ILE A 72 11.82 -2.81 9.27
C ILE A 72 12.91 -1.88 9.82
N SER A 73 12.94 -1.70 11.13
CA SER A 73 13.94 -0.87 11.77
C SER A 73 15.35 -1.42 11.49
N SER A 74 16.28 -0.57 11.06
CA SER A 74 17.69 -0.99 10.85
C SER A 74 18.43 -1.22 12.17
N THR A 75 17.79 -0.99 13.31
CA THR A 75 18.34 -1.33 14.63
C THR A 75 17.93 -2.72 15.11
N GLU A 76 17.09 -3.45 14.35
CA GLU A 76 16.81 -4.85 14.66
C GLU A 76 18.05 -5.73 14.44
N THR A 77 18.09 -6.86 15.15
CA THR A 77 19.16 -7.86 15.06
C THR A 77 18.62 -9.18 14.52
N GLY A 78 19.47 -9.98 13.86
CA GLY A 78 19.05 -11.24 13.25
C GLY A 78 18.55 -11.08 11.82
N SER A 79 17.69 -11.99 11.37
CA SER A 79 17.11 -11.99 10.03
C SER A 79 16.07 -10.87 9.86
N TYR A 80 16.20 -10.10 8.79
CA TYR A 80 15.26 -9.02 8.48
C TYR A 80 14.10 -9.58 7.69
N ILE A 81 13.03 -9.94 8.39
CA ILE A 81 11.78 -10.37 7.75
C ILE A 81 10.81 -9.19 7.73
N VAL A 82 10.59 -8.64 6.54
CA VAL A 82 9.73 -7.47 6.34
C VAL A 82 8.28 -7.92 6.22
N THR A 83 7.45 -7.50 7.16
CA THR A 83 6.01 -7.78 7.22
C THR A 83 5.23 -6.48 7.46
N PRO A 84 3.89 -6.48 7.27
CA PRO A 84 3.05 -5.38 7.73
C PRO A 84 3.29 -5.03 9.21
N ILE A 85 3.44 -6.03 10.08
CA ILE A 85 3.66 -5.81 11.51
C ILE A 85 5.06 -5.24 11.77
N SER A 86 6.11 -5.71 11.08
CA SER A 86 7.46 -5.13 11.22
C SER A 86 7.50 -3.68 10.74
N THR A 87 6.69 -3.34 9.73
CA THR A 87 6.53 -1.98 9.20
C THR A 87 5.95 -1.09 10.28
N LEU A 88 4.89 -1.54 10.96
CA LEU A 88 4.25 -0.78 12.03
C LEU A 88 5.19 -0.59 13.22
N ILE A 89 5.92 -1.62 13.63
CA ILE A 89 6.95 -1.54 14.69
C ILE A 89 8.07 -0.57 14.29
N GLY A 90 8.55 -0.66 13.06
CA GLY A 90 9.59 0.21 12.52
C GLY A 90 9.18 1.68 12.53
N LYS A 91 7.98 2.00 12.05
CA LYS A 91 7.43 3.37 12.09
C LYS A 91 7.25 3.87 13.51
N LEU A 92 6.73 3.04 14.42
CA LEU A 92 6.56 3.41 15.83
C LEU A 92 7.90 3.78 16.48
N LYS A 93 8.95 2.99 16.24
CA LYS A 93 10.31 3.27 16.74
C LYS A 93 10.95 4.49 16.07
N ALA A 94 10.62 4.75 14.81
CA ALA A 94 11.11 5.94 14.10
C ALA A 94 10.54 7.22 14.69
N GLU A 95 9.26 7.20 15.08
CA GLU A 95 8.58 8.34 15.70
C GLU A 95 8.96 8.50 17.18
N ASP A 96 9.09 7.40 17.92
CA ASP A 96 9.58 7.42 19.31
C ASP A 96 10.87 6.60 19.46
N ALA A 97 12.00 7.30 19.30
CA ALA A 97 13.32 6.71 19.41
C ALA A 97 13.67 6.22 20.84
N SER A 98 12.84 6.52 21.86
CA SER A 98 13.06 6.04 23.23
C SER A 98 12.52 4.62 23.46
N LEU A 99 11.68 4.11 22.56
CA LEU A 99 11.12 2.76 22.66
C LEU A 99 12.17 1.68 22.43
N THR A 100 12.18 0.68 23.31
CA THR A 100 12.87 -0.58 23.05
C THR A 100 12.06 -1.44 22.07
N THR A 101 12.69 -2.39 21.37
CA THR A 101 11.97 -3.33 20.49
C THR A 101 10.84 -4.05 21.23
N ALA A 102 11.10 -4.57 22.43
CA ALA A 102 10.07 -5.26 23.22
C ALA A 102 8.89 -4.35 23.61
N ALA A 103 9.14 -3.07 23.92
CA ALA A 103 8.06 -2.12 24.22
C ALA A 103 7.23 -1.81 22.96
N ALA A 104 7.89 -1.65 21.81
CA ALA A 104 7.23 -1.43 20.54
C ALA A 104 6.39 -2.65 20.10
N GLU A 105 6.93 -3.86 20.23
CA GLU A 105 6.21 -5.12 19.97
C GLU A 105 4.98 -5.25 20.86
N GLN A 106 5.08 -4.90 22.15
CA GLN A 106 3.95 -4.97 23.07
C GLN A 106 2.85 -3.95 22.72
N LEU A 107 3.22 -2.72 22.32
CA LEU A 107 2.26 -1.72 21.86
C LEU A 107 1.53 -2.18 20.60
N VAL A 108 2.27 -2.70 19.62
CA VAL A 108 1.71 -3.21 18.37
C VAL A 108 0.86 -4.46 18.60
N ALA A 109 1.30 -5.39 19.44
CA ALA A 109 0.51 -6.56 19.82
C ALA A 109 -0.83 -6.13 20.42
N THR A 110 -0.81 -5.18 21.36
CA THR A 110 -2.02 -4.65 21.99
C THR A 110 -2.94 -3.98 20.96
N ALA A 111 -2.38 -3.16 20.07
CA ALA A 111 -3.15 -2.45 19.04
C ALA A 111 -3.83 -3.39 18.03
N LEU A 112 -3.24 -4.57 17.79
CA LEU A 112 -3.76 -5.59 16.88
C LEU A 112 -4.55 -6.70 17.59
N GLY A 113 -4.74 -6.61 18.90
CA GLY A 113 -5.42 -7.63 19.69
C GLY A 113 -4.64 -8.96 19.81
N LEU A 114 -3.34 -8.93 19.59
CA LEU A 114 -2.45 -10.09 19.72
C LEU A 114 -1.95 -10.25 21.16
N THR A 115 -1.65 -11.49 21.55
CA THR A 115 -0.94 -11.81 22.79
C THR A 115 0.50 -12.13 22.45
N LEU A 116 1.45 -11.28 22.87
CA LEU A 116 2.86 -11.40 22.49
C LEU A 116 3.47 -12.73 22.95
N THR A 117 3.12 -13.21 24.14
CA THR A 117 3.57 -14.52 24.68
C THR A 117 2.90 -15.74 24.04
N SER A 118 2.11 -15.53 23.00
CA SER A 118 1.48 -16.57 22.18
C SER A 118 1.86 -16.42 20.71
N ALA A 119 2.79 -15.50 20.43
CA ALA A 119 3.45 -15.39 19.14
C ALA A 119 4.73 -16.24 19.17
N PRO A 120 5.22 -16.69 18.00
CA PRO A 120 6.47 -17.43 17.91
C PRO A 120 7.62 -16.70 18.60
N ASP A 121 8.37 -17.44 19.42
CA ASP A 121 9.50 -16.92 20.22
C ASP A 121 9.18 -15.69 21.09
N ASP A 122 7.91 -15.53 21.50
CA ASP A 122 7.40 -14.35 22.21
C ASP A 122 7.68 -13.02 21.46
N SER A 123 7.78 -13.06 20.13
CA SER A 123 8.15 -11.93 19.27
C SER A 123 7.19 -11.78 18.08
N LEU A 124 7.10 -10.57 17.54
CA LEU A 124 6.42 -10.25 16.28
C LEU A 124 7.40 -10.09 15.10
N LEU A 125 8.70 -10.32 15.34
CA LEU A 125 9.79 -10.08 14.41
C LEU A 125 10.62 -11.35 14.19
N GLY A 126 11.43 -11.37 13.13
CA GLY A 126 12.47 -12.40 12.93
C GLY A 126 12.02 -13.69 12.23
N TYR A 127 10.72 -13.88 11.97
CA TYR A 127 10.18 -15.04 11.27
C TYR A 127 9.20 -14.65 10.16
N ASN A 128 9.01 -15.55 9.19
CA ASN A 128 7.98 -15.43 8.17
C ASN A 128 6.70 -16.15 8.65
N PRO A 129 5.64 -15.43 9.05
CA PRO A 129 4.44 -16.05 9.62
C PRO A 129 3.68 -16.93 8.62
N LEU A 130 3.77 -16.64 7.32
CA LEU A 130 3.17 -17.46 6.25
C LEU A 130 3.86 -18.83 6.15
N ALA A 131 5.19 -18.84 6.18
CA ALA A 131 5.97 -20.08 6.15
C ALA A 131 5.78 -20.87 7.45
N LEU A 132 5.80 -20.17 8.59
CA LEU A 132 5.76 -20.79 9.91
C LEU A 132 4.39 -21.41 10.22
N MET A 133 3.28 -20.77 9.78
CA MET A 133 1.95 -21.37 9.96
C MET A 133 1.77 -22.69 9.19
N ASN A 134 2.61 -22.94 8.18
CA ASN A 134 2.64 -24.19 7.40
C ASN A 134 3.75 -25.16 7.87
N SER A 135 4.40 -24.90 9.01
CA SER A 135 5.47 -25.76 9.52
C SER A 135 4.93 -27.10 10.04
N SER A 136 5.81 -28.10 10.13
CA SER A 136 5.48 -29.38 10.77
C SER A 136 5.43 -29.31 12.29
N ASP A 137 5.94 -28.22 12.90
CA ASP A 137 5.83 -27.99 14.34
C ASP A 137 4.44 -27.41 14.64
N ALA A 138 3.58 -28.23 15.23
CA ALA A 138 2.20 -27.85 15.50
C ALA A 138 2.06 -26.67 16.48
N THR A 139 3.04 -26.44 17.34
CA THR A 139 3.04 -25.31 18.29
C THR A 139 3.40 -24.04 17.56
N GLU A 140 4.55 -23.99 16.88
CA GLU A 140 4.96 -22.81 16.11
C GLU A 140 3.93 -22.46 15.02
N ALA A 141 3.38 -23.48 14.36
CA ALA A 141 2.34 -23.29 13.36
C ALA A 141 1.05 -22.70 13.96
N ALA A 142 0.68 -23.06 15.18
CA ALA A 142 -0.48 -22.48 15.86
C ALA A 142 -0.23 -21.03 16.29
N GLU A 143 0.97 -20.73 16.81
CA GLU A 143 1.38 -19.39 17.25
C GLU A 143 1.50 -18.41 16.08
N ALA A 144 1.91 -18.87 14.90
CA ALA A 144 2.07 -18.02 13.71
C ALA A 144 0.74 -17.55 13.08
N LYS A 145 -0.37 -18.30 13.27
CA LYS A 145 -1.66 -18.01 12.60
C LYS A 145 -2.23 -16.64 12.95
N PRO A 146 -2.34 -16.22 14.24
CA PRO A 146 -2.83 -14.89 14.59
C PRO A 146 -1.94 -13.77 14.05
N VAL A 147 -0.62 -13.98 14.02
CA VAL A 147 0.35 -12.98 13.50
C VAL A 147 0.21 -12.82 11.99
N TYR A 148 0.03 -13.92 11.26
CA TYR A 148 -0.29 -13.88 9.83
C TYR A 148 -1.64 -13.17 9.60
N ALA A 149 -2.68 -13.54 10.33
CA ALA A 149 -4.01 -12.95 10.21
C ALA A 149 -4.00 -11.43 10.46
N ALA A 150 -3.29 -10.97 11.51
CA ALA A 150 -3.13 -9.55 11.80
C ALA A 150 -2.32 -8.80 10.72
N SER A 151 -1.33 -9.46 10.10
CA SER A 151 -0.61 -8.89 8.96
C SER A 151 -1.54 -8.68 7.76
N GLN A 152 -2.39 -9.68 7.47
CA GLN A 152 -3.37 -9.60 6.39
C GLN A 152 -4.48 -8.58 6.70
N LEU A 153 -4.88 -8.44 7.97
CA LEU A 153 -5.80 -7.40 8.43
C LEU A 153 -5.28 -6.00 8.10
N LEU A 154 -4.04 -5.67 8.50
CA LEU A 154 -3.44 -4.37 8.22
C LEU A 154 -3.42 -4.05 6.71
N MET A 155 -3.06 -5.03 5.89
CA MET A 155 -3.04 -4.88 4.43
C MET A 155 -4.43 -4.66 3.83
N SER A 156 -5.45 -5.36 4.34
CA SER A 156 -6.83 -5.22 3.88
C SER A 156 -7.42 -3.88 4.29
N LEU A 157 -7.19 -3.45 5.53
CA LEU A 157 -7.59 -2.14 6.01
C LEU A 157 -6.92 -1.03 5.18
N ALA A 158 -5.62 -1.19 4.86
CA ALA A 158 -4.89 -0.23 4.05
C ALA A 158 -5.44 -0.17 2.62
N GLY A 159 -5.81 -1.33 2.05
CA GLY A 159 -6.50 -1.42 0.76
C GLY A 159 -7.84 -0.68 0.76
N GLY A 160 -8.66 -0.86 1.79
CA GLY A 160 -9.95 -0.15 1.92
C GLY A 160 -9.76 1.36 2.07
N SER A 161 -8.81 1.77 2.91
CA SER A 161 -8.38 3.18 3.08
C SER A 161 -7.93 3.80 1.75
N TYR A 162 -7.12 3.07 0.97
CA TYR A 162 -6.67 3.49 -0.34
C TYR A 162 -7.82 3.75 -1.32
N ARG A 163 -8.87 2.91 -1.32
CA ARG A 163 -10.05 3.14 -2.18
C ARG A 163 -10.81 4.41 -1.79
N ALA A 164 -10.95 4.68 -0.49
CA ALA A 164 -11.57 5.91 0.01
C ALA A 164 -10.79 7.18 -0.37
N VAL A 165 -9.45 7.15 -0.22
CA VAL A 165 -8.56 8.25 -0.64
C VAL A 165 -8.63 8.47 -2.16
N THR A 166 -8.55 7.40 -2.94
CA THR A 166 -8.61 7.47 -4.41
C THR A 166 -9.91 8.07 -4.90
N TYR A 167 -11.05 7.63 -4.36
CA TYR A 167 -12.35 8.19 -4.68
C TYR A 167 -12.39 9.70 -4.41
N THR A 168 -11.99 10.10 -3.19
CA THR A 168 -12.05 11.50 -2.76
C THR A 168 -11.14 12.39 -3.61
N VAL A 169 -9.90 11.96 -3.87
CA VAL A 169 -8.96 12.71 -4.73
C VAL A 169 -9.54 12.88 -6.13
N ASN A 170 -10.04 11.81 -6.76
CA ASN A 170 -10.57 11.90 -8.13
C ASN A 170 -11.80 12.82 -8.23
N ASP A 171 -12.69 12.80 -7.24
CA ASP A 171 -13.84 13.71 -7.23
C ASP A 171 -13.41 15.17 -6.99
N VAL A 172 -12.50 15.41 -6.03
CA VAL A 172 -11.95 16.76 -5.80
C VAL A 172 -11.21 17.28 -7.04
N LEU A 173 -10.46 16.44 -7.76
CA LEU A 173 -9.83 16.81 -9.03
C LEU A 173 -10.85 17.15 -10.11
N THR A 174 -12.01 16.48 -10.14
CA THR A 174 -13.12 16.81 -11.06
C THR A 174 -13.70 18.19 -10.74
N THR A 175 -13.89 18.49 -9.45
CA THR A 175 -14.33 19.80 -8.95
C THR A 175 -13.33 20.91 -9.29
N LEU A 176 -12.03 20.65 -9.06
CA LEU A 176 -10.95 21.58 -9.39
C LEU A 176 -10.84 21.81 -10.90
N THR A 177 -10.95 20.75 -11.71
CA THR A 177 -10.95 20.85 -13.17
C THR A 177 -12.06 21.78 -13.64
N SER A 178 -13.28 21.62 -13.11
CA SER A 178 -14.42 22.47 -13.45
C SER A 178 -14.20 23.93 -13.04
N THR A 179 -13.63 24.15 -11.86
CA THR A 179 -13.32 25.49 -11.34
C THR A 179 -12.26 26.18 -12.19
N LEU A 180 -11.15 25.50 -12.46
CA LEU A 180 -10.05 26.00 -13.29
C LEU A 180 -10.50 26.24 -14.74
N GLN A 181 -11.32 25.36 -15.30
CA GLN A 181 -11.85 25.53 -16.65
C GLN A 181 -12.72 26.78 -16.74
N THR A 182 -13.50 27.08 -15.71
CA THR A 182 -14.28 28.32 -15.62
C THR A 182 -13.37 29.55 -15.58
N ILE A 183 -12.31 29.51 -14.77
CA ILE A 183 -11.30 30.58 -14.71
C ILE A 183 -10.70 30.83 -16.10
N VAL A 184 -10.24 29.76 -16.76
CA VAL A 184 -9.59 29.86 -18.07
C VAL A 184 -10.54 30.37 -19.15
N ASN A 185 -11.78 29.89 -19.19
CA ASN A 185 -12.80 30.35 -20.14
C ASN A 185 -13.05 31.87 -20.02
N ASN A 186 -12.98 32.42 -18.81
CA ASN A 186 -13.17 33.84 -18.56
C ASN A 186 -11.93 34.70 -18.85
N ASN A 187 -10.75 34.10 -19.04
CA ASN A 187 -9.46 34.82 -19.06
C ASN A 187 -8.58 34.56 -20.30
N GLY A 188 -9.15 34.05 -21.40
CA GLY A 188 -8.43 33.87 -22.67
C GLY A 188 -8.66 32.53 -23.36
N GLY A 189 -9.38 31.62 -22.71
CA GLY A 189 -9.64 30.27 -23.22
C GLY A 189 -8.44 29.34 -23.05
N GLY A 190 -8.67 28.05 -23.30
CA GLY A 190 -7.73 26.97 -23.04
C GLY A 190 -8.45 25.73 -22.49
N THR A 191 -7.71 24.65 -22.31
CA THR A 191 -8.25 23.39 -21.79
C THR A 191 -7.48 23.01 -20.54
N ILE A 192 -8.22 22.71 -19.48
CA ILE A 192 -7.67 22.17 -18.24
C ILE A 192 -7.75 20.65 -18.30
N THR A 193 -6.67 20.00 -17.88
CA THR A 193 -6.63 18.56 -17.64
C THR A 193 -5.92 18.31 -16.33
N LEU A 194 -6.62 17.65 -15.41
CA LEU A 194 -6.15 17.28 -14.07
C LEU A 194 -6.59 15.84 -13.82
N SER A 195 -5.63 14.98 -13.55
CA SER A 195 -5.85 13.57 -13.26
C SER A 195 -4.67 13.03 -12.49
N VAL A 196 -4.89 12.01 -11.66
CA VAL A 196 -3.79 11.24 -11.09
C VAL A 196 -3.17 10.38 -12.19
N SER A 197 -1.90 10.62 -12.52
CA SER A 197 -1.12 9.76 -13.42
C SER A 197 -0.29 8.72 -12.66
N ASP A 198 0.21 9.09 -11.48
CA ASP A 198 0.99 8.20 -10.62
C ASP A 198 0.11 7.57 -9.53
N THR A 199 -0.55 6.48 -9.91
CA THR A 199 -1.43 5.71 -9.02
C THR A 199 -0.65 4.93 -7.95
N ILE A 200 0.64 4.66 -8.18
CA ILE A 200 1.51 3.97 -7.22
C ILE A 200 1.86 4.89 -6.07
N THR A 201 2.34 6.10 -6.34
CA THR A 201 2.62 7.09 -5.27
C THR A 201 1.37 7.46 -4.50
N LEU A 202 0.21 7.57 -5.18
CA LEU A 202 -1.09 7.75 -4.51
C LEU A 202 -1.37 6.60 -3.53
N GLY A 203 -1.21 5.35 -3.99
CA GLY A 203 -1.42 4.17 -3.15
C GLY A 203 -0.45 4.11 -1.98
N GLN A 204 0.84 4.36 -2.20
CA GLN A 204 1.85 4.37 -1.15
C GLN A 204 1.50 5.36 -0.04
N LYS A 205 1.14 6.59 -0.40
CA LYS A 205 0.70 7.60 0.58
C LYS A 205 -0.54 7.15 1.35
N ALA A 206 -1.51 6.53 0.68
CA ALA A 206 -2.74 6.09 1.33
C ALA A 206 -2.50 4.88 2.27
N TYR A 207 -1.63 3.94 1.88
CA TYR A 207 -1.20 2.83 2.72
C TYR A 207 -0.45 3.36 3.94
N ASP A 208 0.60 4.17 3.72
CA ASP A 208 1.39 4.79 4.80
C ASP A 208 0.52 5.57 5.78
N THR A 209 -0.52 6.26 5.28
CA THR A 209 -1.45 7.01 6.12
C THR A 209 -2.12 6.12 7.16
N LEU A 210 -2.59 4.92 6.79
CA LEU A 210 -3.19 4.00 7.77
C LEU A 210 -2.16 3.58 8.84
N PHE A 211 -0.96 3.21 8.41
CA PHE A 211 0.11 2.81 9.32
C PHE A 211 0.49 3.93 10.29
N ASN A 212 0.64 5.16 9.78
CA ASN A 212 0.92 6.34 10.58
C ASN A 212 -0.24 6.61 11.56
N THR A 213 -1.50 6.44 11.14
CA THR A 213 -2.64 6.55 12.07
C THR A 213 -2.59 5.51 13.19
N TYR A 214 -2.16 4.27 12.93
CA TYR A 214 -1.92 3.30 14.00
C TYR A 214 -0.81 3.75 14.95
N VAL A 215 0.30 4.29 14.43
CA VAL A 215 1.38 4.87 15.25
C VAL A 215 0.87 6.00 16.13
N ASP A 216 0.19 6.98 15.54
CA ASP A 216 -0.40 8.11 16.26
C ASP A 216 -1.36 7.63 17.34
N ALA A 217 -2.23 6.67 17.00
CA ALA A 217 -3.21 6.11 17.93
C ALA A 217 -2.53 5.44 19.14
N MET A 218 -1.46 4.68 18.94
CA MET A 218 -0.66 4.09 20.02
C MET A 218 0.00 5.15 20.90
N GLN A 219 0.49 6.24 20.32
CA GLN A 219 1.12 7.33 21.07
C GLN A 219 0.12 8.19 21.85
N THR A 220 -1.08 8.37 21.32
CA THR A 220 -2.13 9.20 21.94
C THR A 220 -3.13 8.39 22.78
N GLY A 221 -2.99 7.05 22.83
CA GLY A 221 -3.91 6.17 23.55
C GLY A 221 -5.31 6.07 22.93
N VAL A 222 -5.43 6.30 21.62
CA VAL A 222 -6.68 6.12 20.87
C VAL A 222 -6.85 4.64 20.55
N THR A 223 -8.00 4.06 20.88
CA THR A 223 -8.29 2.66 20.57
C THR A 223 -8.37 2.46 19.05
N PRO A 224 -7.58 1.56 18.45
CA PRO A 224 -7.65 1.27 17.03
C PRO A 224 -9.06 0.91 16.56
N LEU A 225 -9.40 1.35 15.35
CA LEU A 225 -10.70 1.13 14.69
C LEU A 225 -11.93 1.72 15.41
N SER A 226 -11.76 2.45 16.51
CA SER A 226 -12.84 3.22 17.13
C SER A 226 -13.27 4.43 16.28
N ALA A 227 -14.39 5.07 16.63
CA ALA A 227 -14.82 6.31 15.98
C ALA A 227 -13.78 7.46 16.08
N ASP A 228 -13.02 7.50 17.17
CA ASP A 228 -11.92 8.46 17.35
C ASP A 228 -10.74 8.10 16.45
N PHE A 229 -10.44 6.81 16.29
CA PHE A 229 -9.45 6.34 15.32
C PHE A 229 -9.84 6.70 13.89
N LEU A 230 -11.10 6.53 13.48
CA LEU A 230 -11.57 6.93 12.15
C LEU A 230 -11.50 8.45 11.95
N THR A 231 -11.66 9.23 13.02
CA THR A 231 -11.47 10.68 12.97
C THR A 231 -10.00 11.04 12.76
N LEU A 232 -9.09 10.40 13.49
CA LEU A 232 -7.65 10.55 13.32
C LEU A 232 -7.19 10.09 11.92
N LEU A 233 -7.71 8.96 11.44
CA LEU A 233 -7.45 8.43 10.11
C LEU A 233 -7.83 9.45 9.05
N PHE A 234 -9.03 10.02 9.13
CA PHE A 234 -9.47 11.00 8.15
C PHE A 234 -8.61 12.27 8.18
N GLN A 235 -8.16 12.73 9.35
CA GLN A 235 -7.25 13.87 9.46
C GLN A 235 -5.91 13.60 8.75
N ASN A 236 -5.33 12.42 8.95
CA ASN A 236 -4.09 12.03 8.28
C ASN A 236 -4.31 11.86 6.77
N GLN A 237 -5.42 11.24 6.37
CA GLN A 237 -5.83 11.13 4.95
C GLN A 237 -6.02 12.51 4.32
N GLN A 238 -6.60 13.47 5.03
CA GLN A 238 -6.78 14.83 4.52
C GLN A 238 -5.43 15.49 4.20
N SER A 239 -4.47 15.41 5.12
CA SER A 239 -3.10 15.89 4.88
C SER A 239 -2.44 15.20 3.67
N ALA A 240 -2.59 13.89 3.55
CA ALA A 240 -2.08 13.14 2.40
C ALA A 240 -2.74 13.56 1.08
N MET A 241 -4.07 13.66 1.05
CA MET A 241 -4.84 14.10 -0.12
C MET A 241 -4.45 15.52 -0.53
N GLN A 242 -4.29 16.42 0.43
CA GLN A 242 -3.82 17.78 0.19
C GLN A 242 -2.44 17.77 -0.49
N SER A 243 -1.49 17.00 0.04
CA SER A 243 -0.15 16.85 -0.55
C SER A 243 -0.21 16.34 -1.99
N ILE A 244 -1.05 15.32 -2.25
CA ILE A 244 -1.25 14.73 -3.59
C ILE A 244 -1.86 15.74 -4.57
N ILE A 245 -2.95 16.40 -4.17
CA ILE A 245 -3.65 17.34 -5.06
C ILE A 245 -2.74 18.54 -5.36
N LYS A 246 -2.01 19.02 -4.35
CA LYS A 246 -1.05 20.12 -4.54
C LYS A 246 0.09 19.74 -5.49
N SER A 247 0.62 18.52 -5.40
CA SER A 247 1.68 18.05 -6.32
C SER A 247 1.20 17.88 -7.76
N LEU A 248 -0.12 17.80 -7.99
CA LEU A 248 -0.70 17.84 -9.34
C LEU A 248 -0.93 19.27 -9.83
N LEU A 249 -1.34 20.19 -8.95
CA LEU A 249 -1.62 21.59 -9.29
C LEU A 249 -0.37 22.41 -9.59
N ASP A 250 0.70 22.25 -8.80
CA ASP A 250 1.90 23.07 -8.88
C ASP A 250 2.70 22.93 -10.19
N PRO A 251 2.94 21.70 -10.73
CA PRO A 251 3.69 21.55 -11.97
C PRO A 251 2.82 21.72 -13.23
N SER A 252 1.49 21.66 -13.10
CA SER A 252 0.58 21.75 -14.24
C SER A 252 0.29 23.22 -14.59
N SER A 253 0.30 23.57 -15.88
CA SER A 253 0.16 24.95 -16.32
C SER A 253 -0.65 25.11 -17.60
N VAL A 254 -1.20 26.31 -17.80
CA VAL A 254 -1.84 26.75 -19.04
C VAL A 254 -1.35 28.14 -19.41
N THR A 255 -1.28 28.44 -20.71
CA THR A 255 -0.92 29.77 -21.21
C THR A 255 -2.16 30.58 -21.52
N LEU A 256 -2.31 31.75 -20.87
CA LEU A 256 -3.37 32.72 -21.10
C LEU A 256 -2.77 34.01 -21.65
N ASN A 257 -3.21 34.43 -22.84
CA ASN A 257 -2.76 35.67 -23.48
C ASN A 257 -1.22 35.85 -23.54
N GLY A 258 -0.48 34.75 -23.70
CA GLY A 258 0.99 34.75 -23.78
C GLY A 258 1.71 34.61 -22.43
N THR A 259 0.99 34.54 -21.30
CA THR A 259 1.56 34.31 -19.97
C THR A 259 1.22 32.90 -19.48
N SER A 260 2.22 32.14 -19.03
CA SER A 260 2.01 30.83 -18.41
C SER A 260 1.62 30.99 -16.95
N TYR A 261 0.54 30.31 -16.54
CA TYR A 261 0.10 30.20 -15.15
C TYR A 261 0.04 28.73 -14.78
N THR A 262 0.64 28.37 -13.65
CA THR A 262 0.35 27.09 -12.99
C THR A 262 -1.11 27.06 -12.53
N TYR A 263 -1.67 25.88 -12.31
CA TYR A 263 -3.05 25.78 -11.82
C TYR A 263 -3.19 26.37 -10.41
N SER A 264 -2.16 26.24 -9.57
CA SER A 264 -2.06 26.96 -8.30
C SER A 264 -2.11 28.48 -8.50
N GLU A 265 -1.34 29.04 -9.45
CA GLU A 265 -1.38 30.48 -9.74
C GLU A 265 -2.72 30.95 -10.32
N LEU A 266 -3.42 30.13 -11.08
CA LEU A 266 -4.76 30.46 -11.57
C LEU A 266 -5.74 30.67 -10.40
N LEU A 267 -5.72 29.76 -9.43
CA LEU A 267 -6.59 29.84 -8.26
C LEU A 267 -6.28 31.08 -7.41
N THR A 268 -5.01 31.38 -7.19
CA THR A 268 -4.61 32.54 -6.39
C THR A 268 -4.83 33.87 -7.10
N THR A 269 -4.60 33.92 -8.42
CA THR A 269 -4.71 35.15 -9.20
C THR A 269 -6.15 35.51 -9.55
N PHE A 270 -6.97 34.51 -9.91
CA PHE A 270 -8.28 34.75 -10.53
C PHE A 270 -9.47 34.22 -9.71
N ASN A 271 -9.26 33.50 -8.61
CA ASN A 271 -10.32 32.89 -7.82
C ASN A 271 -10.27 33.23 -6.32
N ASN A 272 -9.53 34.30 -5.97
CA ASN A 272 -9.42 34.81 -4.59
C ASN A 272 -8.92 33.78 -3.57
N VAL A 273 -8.22 32.72 -4.02
CA VAL A 273 -7.63 31.73 -3.12
C VAL A 273 -6.36 32.31 -2.50
N THR A 274 -6.30 32.39 -1.17
CA THR A 274 -5.12 32.91 -0.46
C THR A 274 -4.12 31.83 -0.07
N SER A 275 -4.61 30.62 0.22
CA SER A 275 -3.83 29.42 0.53
C SER A 275 -4.38 28.25 -0.27
N ILE A 276 -3.54 27.65 -1.12
CA ILE A 276 -3.91 26.47 -1.92
C ILE A 276 -4.19 25.28 -1.01
N THR A 277 -3.35 25.11 0.01
CA THR A 277 -3.48 24.11 1.08
C THR A 277 -4.86 24.20 1.75
N ASP A 278 -5.22 25.37 2.29
CA ASP A 278 -6.51 25.57 2.97
C ASP A 278 -7.68 25.39 2.00
N TYR A 279 -7.53 25.82 0.75
CA TYR A 279 -8.57 25.64 -0.26
C TYR A 279 -8.81 24.15 -0.55
N ILE A 280 -7.77 23.34 -0.71
CA ILE A 280 -7.92 21.89 -0.88
C ILE A 280 -8.55 21.25 0.38
N ASP A 281 -8.20 21.72 1.57
CA ASP A 281 -8.82 21.26 2.82
C ASP A 281 -10.32 21.55 2.84
N THR A 282 -10.75 22.72 2.37
CA THR A 282 -12.19 23.05 2.27
C THR A 282 -12.94 22.12 1.32
N LEU A 283 -12.28 21.61 0.28
CA LEU A 283 -12.89 20.65 -0.65
C LEU A 283 -12.94 19.25 -0.04
N THR A 284 -11.83 18.78 0.54
CA THR A 284 -11.71 17.43 1.10
C THR A 284 -12.51 17.25 2.39
N VAL A 285 -12.61 18.26 3.26
CA VAL A 285 -13.32 18.14 4.55
C VAL A 285 -14.81 17.84 4.37
N THR A 286 -15.38 18.19 3.21
CA THR A 286 -16.78 17.86 2.89
C THR A 286 -17.05 16.35 2.93
N TYR A 287 -16.02 15.54 2.68
CA TYR A 287 -16.08 14.07 2.66
C TYR A 287 -15.97 13.43 4.03
N ALA A 288 -15.61 14.18 5.07
CA ALA A 288 -15.25 13.63 6.38
C ALA A 288 -16.32 12.70 6.97
N SER A 289 -17.58 13.09 6.89
CA SER A 289 -18.69 12.29 7.41
C SER A 289 -18.86 11.00 6.61
N ALA A 290 -18.97 11.10 5.28
CA ALA A 290 -19.21 9.96 4.41
C ALA A 290 -18.07 8.95 4.42
N ILE A 291 -16.81 9.42 4.35
CA ILE A 291 -15.63 8.54 4.33
C ILE A 291 -15.49 7.79 5.64
N LYS A 292 -15.74 8.43 6.79
CA LYS A 292 -15.75 7.72 8.08
C LYS A 292 -16.84 6.65 8.13
N THR A 293 -18.06 6.95 7.69
CA THR A 293 -19.15 5.95 7.66
C THR A 293 -18.84 4.78 6.72
N VAL A 294 -18.28 5.07 5.54
CA VAL A 294 -17.88 4.02 4.58
C VAL A 294 -16.74 3.17 5.14
N LEU A 295 -15.69 3.80 5.67
CA LEU A 295 -14.56 3.06 6.24
C LEU A 295 -14.94 2.27 7.49
N ASP A 296 -15.82 2.78 8.34
CA ASP A 296 -16.38 2.03 9.48
C ASP A 296 -17.01 0.71 9.00
N THR A 297 -17.86 0.79 7.98
CA THR A 297 -18.51 -0.40 7.39
C THR A 297 -17.52 -1.35 6.72
N VAL A 298 -16.57 -0.81 5.93
CA VAL A 298 -15.57 -1.61 5.23
C VAL A 298 -14.63 -2.30 6.23
N PHE A 299 -14.21 -1.59 7.27
CA PHE A 299 -13.32 -2.13 8.30
C PHE A 299 -14.02 -3.16 9.17
N ASP A 300 -15.29 -2.95 9.52
CA ASP A 300 -16.11 -3.94 10.23
C ASP A 300 -16.23 -5.26 9.43
N TYR A 301 -16.47 -5.16 8.11
CA TYR A 301 -16.47 -6.33 7.23
C TYR A 301 -15.10 -7.04 7.24
N ILE A 302 -14.01 -6.28 7.07
CA ILE A 302 -12.65 -6.84 7.03
C ILE A 302 -12.32 -7.54 8.35
N VAL A 303 -12.56 -6.89 9.49
CA VAL A 303 -12.30 -7.46 10.82
C VAL A 303 -13.09 -8.73 11.03
N THR A 304 -14.39 -8.72 10.70
CA THR A 304 -15.25 -9.90 10.79
C THR A 304 -14.72 -11.03 9.91
N TYR A 305 -14.40 -10.74 8.64
CA TYR A 305 -13.90 -11.74 7.71
C TYR A 305 -12.56 -12.34 8.18
N VAL A 306 -11.63 -11.51 8.66
CA VAL A 306 -10.34 -12.00 9.18
C VAL A 306 -10.57 -12.90 10.39
N GLY A 307 -11.38 -12.46 11.37
CA GLY A 307 -11.68 -13.25 12.57
C GLY A 307 -12.40 -14.57 12.27
N ASP A 308 -13.28 -14.60 11.26
CA ASP A 308 -13.95 -15.82 10.83
C ASP A 308 -13.00 -16.81 10.10
N ASN A 309 -11.83 -16.34 9.66
CA ASN A 309 -10.87 -17.11 8.84
C ASN A 309 -9.44 -17.11 9.43
N ASP A 310 -9.27 -16.86 10.72
CA ASP A 310 -7.96 -16.85 11.40
C ASP A 310 -7.58 -18.22 12.00
N SER A 311 -8.44 -19.23 11.86
CA SER A 311 -8.31 -20.54 12.47
C SER A 311 -8.55 -21.68 11.48
N GLY A 312 -8.04 -22.88 11.82
CA GLY A 312 -8.08 -24.05 10.95
C GLY A 312 -6.74 -24.33 10.25
N GLU A 313 -6.81 -24.94 9.07
CA GLU A 313 -5.63 -25.32 8.27
C GLU A 313 -4.95 -24.10 7.65
N ALA A 314 -3.62 -24.11 7.59
CA ALA A 314 -2.82 -23.00 7.04
C ALA A 314 -3.21 -22.63 5.61
N ALA A 315 -3.53 -23.62 4.78
CA ALA A 315 -3.97 -23.43 3.40
C ALA A 315 -5.31 -22.67 3.33
N THR A 316 -6.25 -22.98 4.23
CA THR A 316 -7.55 -22.30 4.28
C THR A 316 -7.38 -20.84 4.71
N ILE A 317 -6.60 -20.59 5.77
CA ILE A 317 -6.31 -19.24 6.28
C ILE A 317 -5.60 -18.42 5.19
N GLY A 318 -4.49 -18.95 4.66
CA GLY A 318 -3.71 -18.30 3.61
C GLY A 318 -4.57 -17.93 2.40
N THR A 319 -5.38 -18.87 1.92
CA THR A 319 -6.27 -18.65 0.78
C THR A 319 -7.32 -17.58 1.09
N ALA A 320 -8.11 -17.73 2.15
CA ALA A 320 -9.20 -16.81 2.47
C ALA A 320 -8.70 -15.37 2.69
N LEU A 321 -7.62 -15.18 3.45
CA LEU A 321 -7.11 -13.85 3.76
C LEU A 321 -6.38 -13.21 2.57
N THR A 322 -5.84 -14.02 1.64
CA THR A 322 -5.32 -13.50 0.37
C THR A 322 -6.45 -13.09 -0.57
N GLN A 323 -7.56 -13.84 -0.61
CA GLN A 323 -8.78 -13.46 -1.35
C GLN A 323 -9.35 -12.15 -0.82
N LEU A 324 -9.39 -11.96 0.50
CA LEU A 324 -9.81 -10.69 1.11
C LEU A 324 -8.94 -9.53 0.64
N ASN A 325 -7.62 -9.66 0.79
CA ASN A 325 -6.67 -8.62 0.40
C ASN A 325 -6.76 -8.26 -1.09
N SER A 326 -6.95 -9.25 -1.96
CA SER A 326 -7.15 -9.04 -3.39
C SER A 326 -8.50 -8.40 -3.69
N GLY A 327 -9.58 -8.96 -3.13
CA GLY A 327 -10.95 -8.50 -3.34
C GLY A 327 -11.17 -7.05 -2.91
N ILE A 328 -10.63 -6.63 -1.76
CA ILE A 328 -10.75 -5.23 -1.29
C ILE A 328 -10.12 -4.24 -2.28
N LYS A 329 -9.09 -4.64 -3.03
CA LYS A 329 -8.50 -3.81 -4.08
C LYS A 329 -9.46 -3.64 -5.26
N GLY A 330 -10.43 -4.51 -5.46
CA GLY A 330 -11.45 -4.31 -6.49
C GLY A 330 -12.58 -3.33 -6.11
N LEU A 331 -12.61 -2.80 -4.87
CA LEU A 331 -13.76 -2.04 -4.39
C LEU A 331 -13.88 -0.66 -5.08
N ASP A 332 -14.89 -0.55 -5.93
CA ASP A 332 -15.24 0.67 -6.64
C ASP A 332 -16.29 1.48 -5.86
N LEU A 333 -15.82 2.55 -5.21
CA LEU A 333 -16.66 3.44 -4.41
C LEU A 333 -17.56 4.37 -5.25
N THR A 334 -17.35 4.49 -6.56
CA THR A 334 -18.28 5.25 -7.42
C THR A 334 -19.65 4.59 -7.52
N GLN A 335 -19.74 3.30 -7.21
CA GLN A 335 -21.00 2.55 -7.13
C GLN A 335 -21.69 2.67 -5.76
N ILE A 336 -21.06 3.36 -4.81
CA ILE A 336 -21.55 3.58 -3.45
C ILE A 336 -21.97 5.04 -3.28
N PHE A 337 -21.05 5.95 -3.53
CA PHE A 337 -21.31 7.38 -3.45
C PHE A 337 -22.26 7.83 -4.56
N GLY A 338 -23.15 8.77 -4.25
CA GLY A 338 -24.24 9.21 -5.13
C GLY A 338 -25.38 8.19 -5.30
N THR A 339 -25.21 6.95 -4.84
CA THR A 339 -26.23 5.88 -4.93
C THR A 339 -26.83 5.54 -3.56
N TYR A 340 -25.99 5.44 -2.53
CA TYR A 340 -26.39 5.12 -1.15
C TYR A 340 -26.13 6.28 -0.19
N ILE A 341 -24.99 6.97 -0.36
CA ILE A 341 -24.55 8.08 0.48
C ILE A 341 -24.03 9.23 -0.41
N ASN A 342 -24.31 10.47 -0.03
CA ASN A 342 -23.74 11.66 -0.65
C ASN A 342 -22.33 11.91 -0.13
N ASN A 343 -21.57 12.75 -0.83
CA ASN A 343 -20.22 13.13 -0.42
C ASN A 343 -20.21 13.79 0.98
N ASP A 344 -21.28 14.48 1.39
CA ASP A 344 -21.42 15.11 2.71
C ASP A 344 -21.82 14.16 3.86
N GLY A 345 -22.07 12.88 3.55
CA GLY A 345 -22.48 11.84 4.49
C GLY A 345 -23.98 11.71 4.71
N THR A 346 -24.81 12.53 4.06
CA THR A 346 -26.26 12.33 4.05
C THR A 346 -26.65 11.15 3.15
N TYR A 347 -27.71 10.43 3.50
CA TYR A 347 -28.20 9.32 2.67
C TYR A 347 -29.00 9.82 1.46
N ILE A 348 -28.87 9.12 0.33
CA ILE A 348 -29.70 9.33 -0.85
C ILE A 348 -31.17 9.01 -0.51
N SER A 349 -32.12 9.67 -1.18
CA SER A 349 -33.55 9.43 -0.96
C SER A 349 -33.91 7.94 -1.07
N GLY A 350 -34.56 7.40 -0.04
CA GLY A 350 -34.91 5.98 0.05
C GLY A 350 -33.82 5.07 0.63
N GLN A 351 -32.62 5.60 0.87
CA GLN A 351 -31.49 4.88 1.44
C GLN A 351 -31.28 5.25 2.92
N ASN A 352 -30.51 4.42 3.61
CA ASN A 352 -30.13 4.55 5.01
C ASN A 352 -28.87 3.72 5.31
N ASN A 353 -28.41 3.74 6.57
CA ASN A 353 -27.23 3.01 7.01
C ASN A 353 -27.32 1.50 6.70
N ALA A 354 -28.47 0.87 6.93
CA ALA A 354 -28.63 -0.57 6.70
C ALA A 354 -28.52 -0.93 5.20
N SER A 355 -29.08 -0.10 4.32
CA SER A 355 -28.94 -0.28 2.87
C SER A 355 -27.50 -0.08 2.39
N LEU A 356 -26.76 0.87 2.99
CA LEU A 356 -25.35 1.11 2.70
C LEU A 356 -24.49 -0.09 3.11
N ILE A 357 -24.67 -0.59 4.34
CA ILE A 357 -23.98 -1.77 4.86
C ILE A 357 -24.25 -2.98 3.96
N THR A 358 -25.51 -3.22 3.62
CA THR A 358 -25.89 -4.33 2.74
C THR A 358 -25.18 -4.23 1.39
N ALA A 359 -25.12 -3.04 0.80
CA ALA A 359 -24.49 -2.81 -0.49
C ALA A 359 -22.97 -3.00 -0.44
N LEU A 360 -22.29 -2.41 0.55
CA LEU A 360 -20.85 -2.56 0.74
C LEU A 360 -20.47 -4.02 0.97
N ASN A 361 -21.13 -4.69 1.92
CA ASN A 361 -20.84 -6.09 2.24
C ASN A 361 -21.06 -7.01 1.03
N SER A 362 -22.14 -6.79 0.27
CA SER A 362 -22.42 -7.59 -0.93
C SER A 362 -21.36 -7.39 -2.01
N LYS A 363 -20.89 -6.14 -2.22
CA LYS A 363 -19.82 -5.84 -3.18
C LYS A 363 -18.50 -6.46 -2.77
N ILE A 364 -18.10 -6.30 -1.50
CA ILE A 364 -16.86 -6.89 -1.01
C ILE A 364 -16.92 -8.42 -1.13
N ALA A 365 -18.00 -9.05 -0.69
CA ALA A 365 -18.15 -10.50 -0.79
C ALA A 365 -18.06 -11.02 -2.24
N ALA A 366 -18.65 -10.30 -3.20
CA ALA A 366 -18.53 -10.65 -4.62
C ALA A 366 -17.09 -10.53 -5.14
N LEU A 367 -16.36 -9.49 -4.72
CA LEU A 367 -14.97 -9.27 -5.10
C LEU A 367 -14.03 -10.32 -4.47
N VAL A 368 -14.26 -10.69 -3.21
CA VAL A 368 -13.54 -11.78 -2.54
C VAL A 368 -13.75 -13.10 -3.27
N THR A 369 -14.99 -13.37 -3.69
CA THR A 369 -15.32 -14.57 -4.47
C THR A 369 -14.63 -14.55 -5.83
N LEU A 370 -14.60 -13.41 -6.53
CA LEU A 370 -13.92 -13.29 -7.81
C LEU A 370 -12.40 -13.46 -7.68
N ALA A 371 -11.81 -12.92 -6.60
CA ALA A 371 -10.38 -13.10 -6.33
C ALA A 371 -10.01 -14.58 -6.17
N ALA A 372 -10.93 -15.44 -5.69
CA ALA A 372 -10.67 -16.88 -5.59
C ALA A 372 -10.30 -17.52 -6.94
N ASP A 373 -10.85 -17.01 -8.04
CA ASP A 373 -10.59 -17.53 -9.38
C ASP A 373 -9.23 -17.06 -9.95
N THR A 374 -8.58 -16.08 -9.31
CA THR A 374 -7.29 -15.51 -9.76
C THR A 374 -6.11 -15.93 -8.90
N LEU A 375 -6.34 -16.56 -7.75
CA LEU A 375 -5.27 -17.02 -6.87
C LEU A 375 -4.72 -18.37 -7.32
N GLY A 376 -3.39 -18.42 -7.49
CA GLY A 376 -2.64 -19.66 -7.67
C GLY A 376 -2.19 -20.26 -6.34
N ASP A 377 -0.93 -20.70 -6.30
CA ASP A 377 -0.32 -21.40 -5.17
C ASP A 377 0.10 -20.45 -4.03
N VAL A 378 -0.89 -20.02 -3.22
CA VAL A 378 -0.73 -19.02 -2.15
C VAL A 378 0.33 -19.40 -1.11
N LEU A 379 0.48 -20.69 -0.80
CA LEU A 379 1.46 -21.17 0.16
C LEU A 379 2.80 -21.57 -0.47
N GLY A 380 2.94 -21.47 -1.79
CA GLY A 380 4.12 -21.98 -2.47
C GLY A 380 4.24 -23.51 -2.43
N VAL A 381 3.21 -24.25 -2.01
CA VAL A 381 3.25 -25.70 -1.79
C VAL A 381 3.25 -26.45 -3.12
N ASP A 382 2.36 -26.10 -4.04
CA ASP A 382 2.29 -26.73 -5.36
C ASP A 382 3.53 -26.38 -6.18
N THR A 383 3.99 -25.14 -6.10
CA THR A 383 5.22 -24.64 -6.71
C THR A 383 6.41 -25.40 -6.14
N GLN A 384 6.55 -25.51 -4.82
CA GLN A 384 7.65 -26.25 -4.22
C GLN A 384 7.59 -27.75 -4.53
N THR A 385 6.39 -28.33 -4.63
CA THR A 385 6.19 -29.78 -4.87
C THR A 385 6.42 -30.16 -6.33
N TYR A 386 5.77 -29.48 -7.27
CA TYR A 386 5.80 -29.81 -8.70
C TYR A 386 6.95 -29.12 -9.45
N PHE A 387 7.52 -28.06 -8.86
CA PHE A 387 8.56 -27.23 -9.46
C PHE A 387 9.79 -27.13 -8.54
N SER A 388 10.11 -28.20 -7.80
CA SER A 388 11.34 -28.26 -7.00
C SER A 388 12.58 -28.09 -7.88
N GLY A 389 13.30 -26.99 -7.69
CA GLY A 389 14.45 -26.63 -8.53
C GLY A 389 14.10 -25.89 -9.83
N ALA A 390 12.88 -25.36 -9.93
CA ALA A 390 12.50 -24.59 -11.10
C ALA A 390 13.25 -23.28 -11.23
N SER A 391 13.76 -23.03 -12.44
CA SER A 391 14.26 -21.71 -12.82
C SER A 391 13.10 -20.90 -13.38
N VAL A 392 12.88 -19.73 -12.79
CA VAL A 392 11.94 -18.72 -13.28
C VAL A 392 12.64 -17.93 -14.37
N ILE A 393 12.08 -17.98 -15.58
CA ILE A 393 12.55 -17.24 -16.75
C ILE A 393 11.48 -16.21 -17.08
N LEU A 394 11.80 -14.93 -16.87
CA LEU A 394 10.98 -13.82 -17.33
C LEU A 394 11.46 -13.41 -18.72
N LEU A 395 10.58 -13.54 -19.71
CA LEU A 395 10.85 -13.10 -21.07
C LEU A 395 10.83 -11.57 -21.16
N THR A 396 11.33 -11.01 -22.24
CA THR A 396 11.37 -9.57 -22.47
C THR A 396 10.05 -9.08 -23.05
N SER A 397 9.88 -7.75 -23.18
CA SER A 397 8.69 -7.16 -23.83
C SER A 397 8.72 -7.22 -25.37
N GLY A 398 9.55 -8.10 -25.94
CA GLY A 398 9.65 -8.37 -27.37
C GLY A 398 9.00 -9.69 -27.75
N ASN A 399 9.12 -10.12 -29.01
CA ASN A 399 8.76 -11.49 -29.36
C ASN A 399 9.91 -12.41 -28.96
N ASP A 400 9.70 -13.22 -27.94
CA ASP A 400 10.71 -14.13 -27.39
C ASP A 400 10.50 -15.58 -27.81
N THR A 401 11.57 -16.36 -27.78
CA THR A 401 11.53 -17.83 -27.94
C THR A 401 12.33 -18.44 -26.82
N ALA A 402 11.68 -19.22 -25.97
CA ALA A 402 12.31 -19.86 -24.83
C ALA A 402 11.93 -21.33 -24.78
N ASP A 403 12.86 -22.19 -25.19
CA ASP A 403 12.77 -23.62 -24.92
C ASP A 403 13.27 -23.86 -23.49
N GLY A 404 12.36 -24.25 -22.59
CA GLY A 404 12.73 -24.66 -21.23
C GLY A 404 13.82 -25.75 -21.22
N THR A 405 14.44 -25.95 -20.06
CA THR A 405 15.35 -27.08 -19.82
C THR A 405 14.57 -28.38 -19.49
N GLU A 406 15.26 -29.52 -19.34
CA GLU A 406 14.64 -30.77 -18.86
C GLU A 406 14.14 -30.70 -17.40
N GLY A 407 14.45 -29.62 -16.66
CA GLY A 407 13.87 -29.34 -15.34
C GLY A 407 12.53 -28.60 -15.44
N SER A 408 11.75 -28.56 -14.36
CA SER A 408 10.53 -27.76 -14.32
C SER A 408 10.88 -26.28 -14.52
N ASN A 409 10.49 -25.62 -15.61
CA ASN A 409 10.71 -24.17 -15.80
C ASN A 409 9.39 -23.41 -15.65
N LEU A 410 9.44 -22.28 -14.93
CA LEU A 410 8.34 -21.31 -14.91
C LEU A 410 8.71 -20.20 -15.88
N ILE A 411 8.09 -20.20 -17.05
CA ILE A 411 8.37 -19.21 -18.11
C ILE A 411 7.23 -18.21 -18.12
N ALA A 412 7.53 -16.98 -17.71
CA ALA A 412 6.58 -15.87 -17.72
C ALA A 412 6.82 -15.02 -18.97
N THR A 413 5.82 -14.97 -19.85
CA THR A 413 5.79 -14.11 -21.04
C THR A 413 5.46 -12.68 -20.64
N LEU A 414 6.15 -11.69 -21.21
CA LEU A 414 5.73 -10.28 -21.13
C LEU A 414 4.97 -9.89 -22.41
N ASP A 415 4.83 -8.60 -22.72
CA ASP A 415 4.23 -8.14 -23.97
C ASP A 415 5.01 -8.70 -25.18
N GLY A 416 4.32 -9.26 -26.17
CA GLY A 416 4.97 -9.89 -27.31
C GLY A 416 4.12 -11.01 -27.93
N THR A 417 4.57 -11.57 -29.05
CA THR A 417 4.10 -12.85 -29.58
C THR A 417 5.14 -13.92 -29.25
N ASP A 418 5.10 -14.40 -28.01
CA ASP A 418 6.09 -15.33 -27.49
C ASP A 418 5.83 -16.77 -27.92
N THR A 419 6.92 -17.52 -28.10
CA THR A 419 6.89 -18.97 -28.31
C THR A 419 7.59 -19.64 -27.14
N VAL A 420 6.82 -20.41 -26.36
CA VAL A 420 7.27 -21.18 -25.17
C VAL A 420 7.04 -22.66 -25.42
#